data_AF-A0A966K6M5-F1
#
_entry.id   AF-A0A966K6M5-F1
#
_cell.length_a   1.000
_cell.length_b   1.000
_cell.length_c   1.000
_cell.angle_alpha   90.00
_cell.angle_beta   90.00
_cell.angle_gamma   90.00
#
_symmetry.space_group_name_H-M   'P 1'
#
loop_
_entity.id
_entity.type
_entity.pdbx_description
1 polymer ?
#
loop_
_entity_poly.entity_id
_entity_poly.type
_entity_poly.pdbx_seq_one_letter_code
_entity_poly.pdbx_strand_id
1 'polypeptide(L)'
;MNTINSLAIPHIATSANPQEALDIAHSFLLKPNDLSTSDLDQLFGVMHAHRLDDADLYFQHTRSEQWSLEEGIVKSGSFNIDQGVGIRAISGDKTAFAYSDVISSEALLKAAHATRVIGPKGGKVKIRTPLL
;
A
#
# COMPACT_ATOMS: atom_id res chain seq x y z
N MET A 1 -26.88 -9.76 27.37
CA MET A 1 -25.43 -9.49 27.46
C MET A 1 -24.74 -10.41 26.47
N ASN A 2 -24.53 -9.96 25.23
CA ASN A 2 -23.87 -10.78 24.20
C ASN A 2 -22.45 -10.25 23.97
N THR A 3 -21.49 -11.03 24.45
CA THR A 3 -20.06 -10.88 24.16
C THR A 3 -19.80 -11.47 22.78
N ILE A 4 -19.94 -10.65 21.73
CA ILE A 4 -19.46 -11.03 20.40
C ILE A 4 -17.93 -10.99 20.43
N ASN A 5 -17.34 -12.10 19.99
CA ASN A 5 -15.93 -12.40 20.08
C ASN A 5 -15.03 -11.23 19.67
N SER A 6 -14.23 -10.77 20.63
CA SER A 6 -12.99 -10.04 20.37
C SER A 6 -12.02 -11.02 19.71
N LEU A 7 -12.14 -11.17 18.38
CA LEU A 7 -10.94 -11.39 17.58
C LEU A 7 -10.11 -10.13 17.81
N ALA A 8 -8.89 -10.29 18.32
CA ALA A 8 -7.97 -9.18 18.54
C ALA A 8 -7.73 -8.46 17.20
N ILE A 9 -8.59 -7.51 16.86
CA ILE A 9 -8.25 -6.40 15.98
C ILE A 9 -7.37 -5.56 16.89
N PRO A 10 -6.04 -5.51 16.69
CA PRO A 10 -5.24 -4.53 17.39
C PRO A 10 -5.83 -3.19 17.01
N HIS A 11 -6.37 -2.51 18.01
CA HIS A 11 -6.84 -1.16 17.87
C HIS A 11 -5.64 -0.37 17.35
N ILE A 12 -5.72 0.12 16.10
CA ILE A 12 -4.79 1.15 15.62
C ILE A 12 -5.19 2.40 16.41
N ALA A 13 -4.75 2.44 17.67
CA ALA A 13 -4.68 3.70 18.37
C ALA A 13 -3.69 4.50 17.55
N THR A 14 -4.09 5.68 17.09
CA THR A 14 -3.13 6.68 16.62
C THR A 14 -2.10 6.85 17.74
N SER A 15 -0.97 6.15 17.65
CA SER A 15 0.05 6.22 18.68
C SER A 15 0.65 7.62 18.59
N ALA A 16 0.72 8.31 19.74
CA ALA A 16 1.39 9.61 19.79
C ALA A 16 2.90 9.47 19.50
N ASN A 17 3.44 8.25 19.56
CA ASN A 17 4.81 7.89 19.25
C ASN A 17 4.96 7.44 17.78
N PRO A 18 5.78 8.14 16.96
CA PRO A 18 6.05 7.77 15.57
C PRO A 18 6.73 6.40 15.40
N GLN A 19 7.61 5.99 16.32
CA GLN A 19 8.29 4.69 16.21
C GLN A 19 7.33 3.53 16.38
N GLU A 20 6.42 3.64 17.36
CA GLU A 20 5.37 2.66 17.58
C GLU A 20 4.44 2.54 16.37
N ALA A 21 4.10 3.68 15.73
CA ALA A 21 3.31 3.68 14.49
C ALA A 21 4.03 2.94 13.35
N LEU A 22 5.34 3.13 13.22
CA LEU A 22 6.15 2.42 12.22
C LEU A 22 6.24 0.92 12.51
N ASP A 23 6.39 0.53 13.78
CA ASP A 23 6.44 -0.88 14.18
C ASP A 23 5.11 -1.61 13.88
N ILE A 24 3.99 -0.92 14.12
CA ILE A 24 2.65 -1.38 13.73
C ILE A 24 2.57 -1.50 12.21
N ALA A 25 2.91 -0.44 11.46
CA ALA A 25 2.88 -0.46 10.00
C ALA A 25 3.73 -1.60 9.42
N HIS A 26 4.95 -1.81 9.93
CA HIS A 26 5.82 -2.91 9.53
C HIS A 26 5.17 -4.28 9.77
N SER A 27 4.50 -4.45 10.91
CA SER A 27 3.83 -5.70 11.28
C SER A 27 2.58 -6.01 10.47
N PHE A 28 1.86 -4.99 9.99
CA PHE A 28 0.63 -5.17 9.18
C PHE A 28 0.86 -5.14 7.67
N LEU A 29 1.81 -4.33 7.20
CA LEU A 29 1.96 -4.02 5.78
C LEU A 29 3.15 -4.76 5.15
N LEU A 30 4.27 -4.89 5.86
CA LEU A 30 5.50 -5.43 5.27
C LEU A 30 5.71 -6.91 5.62
N LYS A 31 5.79 -7.22 6.92
CA LYS A 31 6.10 -8.57 7.40
C LYS A 31 5.14 -9.66 6.87
N PRO A 32 3.81 -9.45 6.79
CA PRO A 32 2.90 -10.46 6.25
C PRO A 32 3.05 -10.72 4.75
N ASN A 33 3.69 -9.79 4.04
CA ASN A 33 3.92 -9.84 2.59
C ASN A 33 5.38 -10.21 2.25
N ASP A 34 6.12 -10.77 3.23
CA ASP A 34 7.54 -11.12 3.13
C ASP A 34 8.43 -9.93 2.71
N LEU A 35 8.05 -8.72 3.12
CA LEU A 35 8.80 -7.49 2.88
C LEU A 35 9.48 -7.00 4.17
N SER A 36 10.62 -6.37 3.98
CA SER A 36 11.41 -5.66 4.97
C SER A 36 11.68 -4.23 4.52
N THR A 37 12.16 -3.39 5.44
CA THR A 37 12.63 -2.04 5.09
C THR A 37 13.79 -2.08 4.08
N SER A 38 14.67 -3.09 4.16
CA SER A 38 15.75 -3.25 3.18
C SER A 38 15.25 -3.54 1.76
N ASP A 39 14.11 -4.20 1.60
CA ASP A 39 13.51 -4.41 0.27
C ASP A 39 13.00 -3.08 -0.30
N LEU A 40 12.46 -2.20 0.55
CA LEU A 40 12.06 -0.85 0.15
C LEU A 40 13.27 0.00 -0.23
N ASP A 41 14.37 -0.08 0.53
CA ASP A 41 15.63 0.61 0.21
C ASP A 41 16.18 0.16 -1.15
N GLN A 42 16.17 -1.15 -1.43
CA GLN A 42 16.57 -1.69 -2.73
C GLN A 42 15.66 -1.19 -3.86
N LEU A 43 14.35 -1.15 -3.63
CA LEU A 43 13.37 -0.64 -4.59
C LEU A 43 13.62 0.85 -4.91
N PHE A 44 13.87 1.68 -3.89
CA PHE A 44 14.25 3.07 -4.10
C PHE A 44 15.56 3.19 -4.86
N GLY A 45 16.55 2.32 -4.61
CA GLY A 45 17.77 2.26 -5.41
C GLY A 45 17.52 1.99 -6.90
N VAL A 46 16.61 1.06 -7.20
CA VAL A 46 16.17 0.75 -8.57
C VAL A 46 15.50 1.96 -9.24
N MET A 47 14.68 2.71 -8.51
CA MET A 47 14.02 3.92 -9.01
C MET A 47 15.01 5.07 -9.21
N HIS A 48 15.89 5.32 -8.24
CA HIS A 48 16.83 6.43 -8.24
C HIS A 48 17.91 6.30 -9.34
N ALA A 49 18.20 5.07 -9.81
CA ALA A 49 19.06 4.83 -10.96
C ALA A 49 18.64 5.62 -12.22
N HIS A 50 17.37 6.02 -12.32
CA HIS A 50 16.82 6.82 -13.42
C HIS A 50 16.86 8.35 -13.19
N ARG A 51 17.49 8.83 -12.11
CA ARG A 51 17.58 10.27 -11.73
C ARG A 51 16.22 10.93 -11.57
N LEU A 52 15.37 10.29 -10.78
CA LEU A 52 14.15 10.92 -10.28
C LEU A 52 14.53 11.97 -9.24
N ASP A 53 13.74 13.04 -9.16
CA ASP A 53 13.92 14.09 -8.15
C ASP A 53 13.31 13.65 -6.83
N ASP A 54 12.19 12.92 -6.89
CA ASP A 54 11.52 12.36 -5.72
C ASP A 54 10.78 11.05 -6.07
N ALA A 55 10.56 10.23 -5.05
CA ALA A 55 9.85 8.97 -5.12
C ALA A 55 9.25 8.61 -3.76
N ASP A 56 7.99 8.18 -3.75
CA ASP A 56 7.34 7.68 -2.55
C ASP A 56 6.53 6.40 -2.81
N LEU A 57 6.26 5.70 -1.71
CA LEU A 57 5.46 4.49 -1.65
C LEU A 57 4.30 4.74 -0.68
N TYR A 58 3.10 4.41 -1.10
CA TYR A 58 1.90 4.46 -0.27
C TYR A 58 1.33 3.06 -0.10
N PHE A 59 1.32 2.56 1.13
CA PHE A 59 0.77 1.25 1.47
C PHE A 59 -0.60 1.41 2.15
N GLN A 60 -1.54 0.53 1.81
CA GLN A 60 -2.86 0.52 2.42
C GLN A 60 -3.26 -0.90 2.81
N HIS A 61 -3.86 -1.01 3.98
CA HIS A 61 -4.59 -2.19 4.43
C HIS A 61 -5.83 -1.72 5.20
N THR A 62 -7.01 -2.11 4.73
CA THR A 62 -8.30 -1.74 5.30
C THR A 62 -9.10 -3.00 5.54
N ARG A 63 -9.58 -3.18 6.76
CA ARG A 63 -10.49 -4.27 7.15
C ARG A 63 -11.83 -3.65 7.54
N SER A 64 -12.92 -4.11 6.92
CA SER A 64 -14.27 -3.67 7.26
C SER A 64 -15.19 -4.86 7.58
N GLU A 65 -16.04 -4.65 8.59
CA GLU A 65 -17.02 -5.62 9.07
C GLU A 65 -18.39 -4.95 9.12
N GLN A 66 -19.41 -5.64 8.64
CA GLN A 66 -20.79 -5.15 8.66
C GLN A 66 -21.72 -6.29 9.10
N TRP A 67 -22.71 -5.95 9.92
CA TRP A 67 -23.70 -6.88 10.45
C TRP A 67 -25.10 -6.30 10.27
N SER A 68 -26.02 -7.07 9.69
CA SER A 68 -27.44 -6.68 9.57
C SER A 68 -28.27 -7.39 10.64
N LEU A 69 -29.08 -6.61 11.35
CA LEU A 69 -29.94 -7.10 12.42
C LEU A 69 -31.39 -6.77 12.08
N GLU A 70 -32.27 -7.77 12.17
CA GLU A 70 -33.70 -7.62 11.98
C GLU A 70 -34.41 -8.42 13.09
N GLU A 71 -35.39 -7.80 13.76
CA GLU A 71 -36.12 -8.42 14.87
C GLU A 71 -35.23 -8.99 15.99
N GLY A 72 -34.06 -8.39 16.21
CA GLY A 72 -33.09 -8.86 17.22
C GLY A 72 -32.27 -10.09 16.78
N ILE A 73 -32.40 -10.54 15.54
CA ILE A 73 -31.67 -11.67 14.96
C ILE A 73 -30.71 -11.16 13.88
N VAL A 74 -29.49 -11.70 13.85
CA VAL A 74 -28.52 -11.41 12.79
C VAL A 74 -28.98 -12.07 11.50
N LYS A 75 -29.30 -11.27 10.48
CA LYS A 75 -29.75 -11.77 9.17
C LYS A 75 -28.60 -12.05 8.23
N SER A 76 -27.56 -11.21 8.27
CA SER A 76 -26.34 -11.39 7.49
C SER A 76 -25.15 -10.67 8.13
N GLY A 77 -23.95 -11.12 7.78
CA GLY A 77 -22.70 -10.42 8.08
C GLY A 77 -21.81 -10.42 6.84
N SER A 78 -21.03 -9.35 6.67
CA SER A 78 -20.00 -9.26 5.63
C SER A 78 -18.67 -8.87 6.24
N PHE A 79 -17.61 -9.39 5.61
CA PHE A 79 -16.23 -9.13 5.98
C PHE A 79 -15.44 -8.82 4.72
N ASN A 80 -14.78 -7.67 4.67
CA ASN A 80 -13.99 -7.25 3.51
C ASN A 80 -12.59 -6.84 3.97
N ILE A 81 -11.58 -7.28 3.22
CA ILE A 81 -10.20 -6.82 3.36
C ILE A 81 -9.80 -6.23 2.02
N ASP A 82 -9.48 -4.94 2.02
CA ASP A 82 -8.89 -4.23 0.90
C ASP A 82 -7.44 -3.91 1.23
N GLN A 83 -6.54 -4.11 0.28
CA GLN A 83 -5.12 -3.81 0.44
C GLN A 83 -4.49 -3.37 -0.87
N GLY A 84 -3.30 -2.77 -0.78
CA GLY A 84 -2.55 -2.42 -1.96
C GLY A 84 -1.35 -1.53 -1.69
N VAL A 85 -0.62 -1.26 -2.77
CA VAL A 85 0.51 -0.33 -2.78
C VAL A 85 0.47 0.56 -4.01
N GLY A 86 0.76 1.85 -3.80
CA GLY A 86 0.96 2.86 -4.83
C GLY A 86 2.40 3.36 -4.82
N ILE A 87 2.91 3.71 -6.00
CA ILE A 87 4.23 4.31 -6.19
C ILE A 87 4.07 5.61 -6.95
N ARG A 88 4.70 6.68 -6.45
CA ARG A 88 4.85 7.94 -7.17
C ARG A 88 6.31 8.17 -7.53
N ALA A 89 6.55 8.70 -8.73
CA ALA A 89 7.84 9.18 -9.18
C ALA A 89 7.71 10.60 -9.71
N ILE A 90 8.68 11.46 -9.42
CA ILE A 90 8.72 12.85 -9.88
C ILE A 90 10.07 13.14 -10.58
N SER A 91 10.02 13.85 -11.71
CA SER A 91 11.21 14.34 -12.42
C SER A 91 10.89 15.62 -13.19
N GLY A 92 11.38 16.75 -12.70
CA GLY A 92 10.98 18.10 -13.10
C GLY A 92 9.47 18.26 -12.98
N ASP A 93 8.84 18.64 -14.09
CA ASP A 93 7.39 18.81 -14.16
C ASP A 93 6.62 17.50 -14.41
N LYS A 94 7.32 16.35 -14.55
CA LYS A 94 6.68 15.05 -14.79
C LYS A 94 6.41 14.34 -13.48
N THR A 95 5.21 13.80 -13.36
CA THR A 95 4.84 12.86 -12.30
C THR A 95 4.27 11.58 -12.91
N ALA A 96 4.65 10.42 -12.39
CA ALA A 96 4.08 9.13 -12.75
C ALA A 96 3.58 8.40 -11.51
N PHE A 97 2.51 7.63 -11.72
CA PHE A 97 1.86 6.83 -10.69
C PHE A 97 1.69 5.40 -11.20
N ALA A 98 1.84 4.44 -10.30
CA ALA A 98 1.44 3.05 -10.52
C ALA A 98 0.85 2.50 -9.23
N TYR A 99 -0.12 1.59 -9.33
CA TYR A 99 -0.77 0.97 -8.18
C TYR A 99 -0.95 -0.54 -8.39
N SER A 100 -1.06 -1.27 -7.29
CA SER A 100 -1.48 -2.68 -7.24
C SER A 100 -2.38 -2.91 -6.03
N ASP A 101 -3.36 -3.78 -6.21
CA ASP A 101 -4.26 -4.36 -5.20
C ASP A 101 -3.59 -5.46 -4.35
N VAL A 102 -2.33 -5.78 -4.63
CA VAL A 102 -1.52 -6.75 -3.88
C VAL A 102 -0.25 -6.09 -3.40
N ILE A 103 0.10 -6.32 -2.13
CA ILE A 103 1.39 -5.93 -1.58
C ILE A 103 2.33 -7.12 -1.75
N SER A 104 3.31 -7.00 -2.64
CA SER A 104 4.36 -8.01 -2.81
C SER A 104 5.60 -7.40 -3.45
N SER A 105 6.75 -8.07 -3.31
CA SER A 105 8.00 -7.64 -3.96
C SER A 105 7.84 -7.55 -5.48
N GLU A 106 7.10 -8.48 -6.10
CA GLU A 106 6.82 -8.46 -7.54
C GLU A 106 5.97 -7.25 -7.95
N ALA A 107 4.89 -6.96 -7.20
CA ALA A 107 4.02 -5.82 -7.47
C ALA A 107 4.76 -4.49 -7.33
N LEU A 108 5.56 -4.35 -6.27
CA LEU A 108 6.44 -3.20 -6.02
C LEU A 108 7.42 -2.99 -7.18
N LEU A 109 8.13 -4.04 -7.59
CA LEU A 109 9.07 -3.95 -8.71
C LEU A 109 8.36 -3.56 -10.00
N LYS A 110 7.24 -4.21 -10.36
CA LYS A 110 6.47 -3.84 -11.56
C LYS A 110 6.05 -2.38 -11.55
N ALA A 111 5.52 -1.89 -10.44
CA ALA A 111 5.13 -0.50 -10.28
C ALA A 111 6.33 0.46 -10.40
N ALA A 112 7.46 0.15 -9.76
CA ALA A 112 8.68 0.96 -9.83
C ALA A 112 9.27 1.00 -11.25
N HIS A 113 9.24 -0.12 -11.95
CA HIS A 113 9.62 -0.21 -13.36
C HIS A 113 8.72 0.65 -14.25
N ALA A 114 7.40 0.68 -13.98
CA ALA A 114 6.45 1.47 -14.74
C ALA A 114 6.60 2.98 -14.51
N THR A 115 6.91 3.41 -13.29
CA THR A 115 6.97 4.84 -12.94
C THR A 115 8.33 5.48 -13.25
N ARG A 116 9.45 4.77 -13.04
CA ARG A 116 10.80 5.35 -13.19
C ARG A 116 11.17 5.80 -14.60
N VAL A 117 10.40 5.39 -15.61
CA VAL A 117 10.59 5.72 -17.03
C VAL A 117 10.45 7.21 -17.34
N ILE A 118 9.87 8.00 -16.43
CA ILE A 118 9.79 9.46 -16.59
C ILE A 118 11.11 10.17 -16.33
N GLY A 119 12.08 9.52 -15.69
CA GLY A 119 13.39 10.09 -15.40
C GLY A 119 14.19 10.36 -16.69
N PRO A 120 15.23 11.20 -16.66
CA PRO A 120 16.03 11.55 -17.84
C PRO A 120 16.68 10.36 -18.55
N LYS A 121 16.95 9.27 -17.81
CA LYS A 121 17.47 8.01 -18.35
C LYS A 121 16.38 7.02 -18.76
N GLY A 122 15.11 7.33 -18.52
CA GLY A 122 13.98 6.53 -18.96
C GLY A 122 13.74 6.73 -20.46
N GLY A 123 13.79 5.64 -21.23
CA GLY A 123 13.35 5.67 -22.62
C GLY A 123 11.88 6.10 -22.72
N LYS A 124 11.48 6.68 -23.85
CA LYS A 124 10.11 7.15 -24.10
C LYS A 124 9.11 5.99 -23.95
N VAL A 125 8.53 5.81 -22.76
CA VAL A 125 7.42 4.87 -22.56
C VAL A 125 6.13 5.66 -22.69
N LYS A 126 5.33 5.28 -23.68
CA LYS A 126 4.01 5.83 -23.92
C LYS A 126 3.07 5.31 -22.84
N ILE A 127 2.90 6.08 -21.77
CA ILE A 127 1.95 5.75 -20.70
C ILE A 127 0.55 5.79 -21.32
N ARG A 128 -0.12 4.63 -21.38
CA ARG A 128 -1.56 4.58 -21.67
C ARG A 128 -2.28 4.87 -20.37
N THR A 129 -2.79 6.09 -20.23
CA THR A 129 -3.77 6.41 -19.20
C THR A 129 -5.04 5.59 -19.46
N PRO A 130 -5.59 4.84 -18.49
CA PRO A 130 -6.97 4.36 -18.58
C PRO A 130 -7.88 5.58 -18.67
N LEU A 131 -8.73 5.61 -19.69
CA LEU A 131 -9.84 6.56 -19.76
C LEU A 131 -10.85 6.18 -18.67
N LEU A 132 -11.37 7.18 -17.97
CA LEU A 132 -12.57 7.09 -17.14
C LEU A 132 -13.74 6.54 -17.95
#